data_AF-A0A7V3P0A0-F1
#
_entry.id   AF-A0A7V3P0A0-F1
#
_cell.length_a   1.000
_cell.length_b   1.000
_cell.length_c   1.000
_cell.angle_alpha   90.00
_cell.angle_beta   90.00
_cell.angle_gamma   90.00
#
_symmetry.space_group_name_H-M   'P 1'
#
loop_
_entity.id
_entity.type
_entity.pdbx_description
1 polymer ?
#
loop_
_entity_poly.entity_id
_entity_poly.type
_entity_poly.pdbx_seq_one_letter_code
_entity_poly.pdbx_strand_id
1 'polypeptide(L)'
;MDIATPLGLLIAFGALFASWRIVGCGARELIDLPMLLLVTVSSFGLAVASSNLRGLASIPQVLSQLRQCGATDSPALVRIVVALAHMARIEGMLSLERLLPDIKNAFLRRGVELVVDGKPSQVIREILETEMLAYYQKAATV
;
A
#
# COMPACT_ATOMS: atom_id res chain seq x y z
N MET A 1 -3.48 -10.41 4.25
CA MET A 1 -4.54 -10.41 3.22
C MET A 1 -5.87 -10.29 3.93
N ASP A 2 -6.56 -9.18 3.72
CA ASP A 2 -7.90 -9.00 4.26
C ASP A 2 -8.87 -10.02 3.67
N ILE A 3 -9.77 -10.56 4.51
CA ILE A 3 -10.79 -11.53 4.12
C ILE A 3 -11.77 -10.95 3.09
N ALA A 4 -11.83 -9.62 2.99
CA ALA A 4 -12.64 -8.89 2.03
C ALA A 4 -12.26 -9.19 0.57
N THR A 5 -10.98 -9.34 0.26
CA THR A 5 -10.51 -9.60 -1.11
C THR A 5 -11.01 -10.95 -1.67
N PRO A 6 -10.80 -12.10 -0.99
CA PRO A 6 -11.33 -13.37 -1.48
C PRO A 6 -12.86 -13.44 -1.43
N LEU A 7 -13.50 -12.80 -0.45
CA LEU A 7 -14.96 -12.77 -0.36
C LEU A 7 -15.60 -11.96 -1.50
N GLY A 8 -15.04 -10.79 -1.81
CA GLY A 8 -15.46 -9.97 -2.94
C GLY A 8 -15.27 -10.69 -4.28
N LEU A 9 -14.16 -11.41 -4.44
CA LEU A 9 -13.91 -12.24 -5.62
C LEU A 9 -15.01 -13.32 -5.76
N LEU A 10 -15.36 -14.00 -4.67
CA LEU A 10 -16.37 -15.06 -4.67
C LEU A 10 -17.76 -14.52 -5.04
N ILE A 11 -18.13 -13.34 -4.54
CA ILE A 11 -19.39 -12.67 -4.88
C ILE A 11 -19.41 -12.26 -6.36
N ALA A 12 -18.31 -11.71 -6.89
CA ALA A 12 -18.22 -11.30 -8.29
C ALA A 12 -18.35 -12.49 -9.25
N PHE A 13 -17.62 -13.58 -9.00
CA PHE A 13 -17.78 -14.81 -9.78
C PHE A 13 -19.18 -15.41 -9.61
N GLY A 14 -19.71 -15.43 -8.39
CA GLY A 14 -21.06 -15.92 -8.12
C GLY A 14 -22.15 -15.18 -8.91
N ALA A 15 -22.07 -13.85 -8.97
CA ALA A 15 -22.98 -13.02 -9.76
C ALA A 15 -22.86 -13.31 -11.27
N LEU A 16 -21.63 -13.51 -11.76
CA LEU A 16 -21.38 -13.85 -13.17
C LEU A 16 -21.99 -15.22 -13.53
N PHE A 17 -21.78 -16.24 -12.69
CA PHE A 17 -22.38 -17.56 -12.88
C PHE A 17 -23.91 -17.54 -12.75
N ALA A 18 -24.45 -16.76 -11.82
CA ALA A 18 -25.90 -16.61 -11.66
C ALA A 18 -26.53 -15.94 -12.89
N SER A 19 -25.92 -14.86 -13.38
CA SER A 19 -26.36 -14.19 -14.61
C SER A 19 -26.33 -15.13 -15.81
N TRP A 20 -25.25 -15.91 -15.97
CA TRP A 20 -25.15 -16.91 -17.03
C TRP A 20 -26.28 -17.95 -16.98
N ARG A 21 -26.61 -18.46 -15.79
CA ARG A 21 -27.71 -19.42 -15.60
C ARG A 21 -29.08 -18.83 -15.95
N ILE A 22 -29.31 -17.56 -15.67
CA ILE A 22 -30.60 -16.89 -15.95
C ILE A 22 -30.79 -16.68 -17.46
N VAL A 23 -29.74 -16.28 -18.17
CA VAL A 23 -29.81 -16.02 -19.62
C VAL A 23 -29.87 -17.32 -20.43
N GLY A 24 -29.37 -18.44 -19.87
CA GLY A 24 -29.49 -19.77 -20.49
C GLY A 24 -28.59 -19.98 -21.71
N CYS A 25 -27.57 -19.13 -21.89
CA CYS A 25 -26.63 -19.19 -23.00
C CYS A 25 -25.64 -20.37 -22.89
N GLY A 26 -25.17 -20.86 -24.03
CA GLY A 26 -24.06 -21.82 -24.07
C GLY A 26 -22.76 -21.18 -23.58
N ALA A 27 -21.84 -21.95 -23.00
CA ALA A 27 -20.53 -21.43 -22.52
C ALA A 27 -19.69 -20.76 -23.62
N ARG A 28 -20.01 -21.02 -24.89
CA ARG A 28 -19.37 -20.43 -26.08
C ARG A 28 -19.90 -19.03 -26.42
N GLU A 29 -21.14 -18.72 -26.03
CA GLU A 29 -21.77 -17.41 -26.22
C GLU A 29 -21.33 -16.41 -25.14
N LEU A 30 -20.83 -16.90 -24.01
CA LEU A 30 -20.17 -16.10 -22.98
C LEU A 30 -18.87 -15.43 -23.48
N ILE A 31 -18.18 -16.05 -24.44
CA ILE A 31 -16.91 -15.55 -24.99
C ILE A 31 -17.19 -15.08 -26.42
N ASP A 32 -17.92 -13.97 -26.52
CA ASP A 32 -18.11 -13.29 -27.78
C ASP A 32 -16.93 -12.33 -28.03
N LEU A 33 -16.16 -12.63 -29.07
CA LEU A 33 -14.93 -11.90 -29.43
C LEU A 33 -15.14 -10.38 -29.57
N PRO A 34 -16.18 -9.87 -30.26
CA PRO A 34 -16.49 -8.44 -30.31
C PRO A 34 -16.80 -7.84 -28.93
N MET A 35 -17.56 -8.53 -28.07
CA MET A 35 -17.90 -8.04 -26.73
C MET A 35 -16.65 -7.92 -25.85
N LEU A 36 -15.76 -8.92 -25.93
CA LEU A 36 -14.47 -8.91 -25.25
C LEU A 36 -13.61 -7.73 -25.71
N LEU A 37 -13.51 -7.52 -27.02
CA LEU A 37 -12.72 -6.44 -27.60
C LEU A 37 -13.28 -5.08 -27.17
N LEU A 38 -14.61 -4.89 -27.21
CA LEU A 38 -15.24 -3.64 -26.77
C LEU A 38 -14.92 -3.32 -25.30
N VAL A 39 -15.13 -4.27 -24.39
CA VAL A 39 -14.95 -4.05 -22.94
C VAL A 39 -13.47 -3.88 -22.59
N THR A 40 -12.59 -4.72 -23.13
CA THR A 40 -11.15 -4.67 -22.82
C THR A 40 -10.51 -3.42 -23.41
N VAL A 41 -10.80 -3.09 -24.67
CA VAL A 41 -10.24 -1.88 -25.33
C VAL A 41 -10.79 -0.61 -24.71
N SER A 42 -12.08 -0.55 -24.39
CA SER A 42 -12.67 0.65 -23.76
C SER A 42 -12.14 0.84 -22.34
N SER A 43 -12.07 -0.23 -21.53
CA SER A 43 -11.53 -0.13 -20.18
C SER A 43 -10.05 0.25 -20.19
N PHE A 44 -9.27 -0.34 -21.10
CA PHE A 44 -7.85 -0.01 -21.24
C PHE A 44 -7.65 1.40 -21.77
N GLY A 45 -8.41 1.84 -22.78
CA GLY A 45 -8.35 3.18 -23.33
C GLY A 45 -8.74 4.26 -22.31
N LEU A 46 -9.78 4.02 -21.51
CA LEU A 46 -10.19 4.93 -20.44
C LEU A 46 -9.17 4.95 -19.31
N ALA A 47 -8.59 3.80 -18.96
CA ALA A 47 -7.49 3.74 -18.00
C ALA A 47 -6.28 4.56 -18.47
N VAL A 48 -5.90 4.45 -19.75
CA VAL A 48 -4.81 5.25 -20.34
C VAL A 48 -5.14 6.73 -20.38
N ALA A 49 -6.40 7.11 -20.67
CA ALA A 49 -6.82 8.51 -20.71
C ALA A 49 -6.92 9.15 -19.31
N SER A 50 -7.28 8.37 -18.29
CA SER A 50 -7.40 8.81 -16.90
C SER A 50 -6.03 8.85 -16.17
N SER A 51 -5.07 8.04 -16.62
CA SER A 51 -3.76 7.92 -15.97
C SER A 51 -2.72 8.80 -16.65
N ASN A 52 -1.87 9.48 -15.88
CA ASN A 52 -0.61 9.97 -16.44
C ASN A 52 0.22 8.79 -16.94
N LEU A 53 0.89 8.90 -18.10
CA LEU A 53 1.72 7.84 -18.71
C LEU A 53 2.76 7.23 -17.74
N ARG A 54 3.18 7.99 -16.72
CA ARG A 54 4.07 7.51 -15.65
C ARG A 54 3.37 6.57 -14.65
N GLY A 55 2.09 6.79 -14.35
CA GLY A 55 1.29 5.93 -13.46
C GLY A 55 0.95 4.57 -14.10
N LEU A 56 0.83 4.53 -15.43
CA LEU A 56 0.58 3.30 -16.17
C LEU A 56 1.74 2.29 -16.05
N ALA A 57 2.98 2.77 -15.95
CA ALA A 57 4.17 1.94 -15.77
C ALA A 57 4.28 1.31 -14.36
N SER A 58 3.59 1.88 -13.37
CA SER A 58 3.57 1.38 -11.98
C SER A 58 2.53 0.28 -11.73
N ILE A 59 1.62 0.01 -12.66
CA ILE A 59 0.57 -1.03 -12.53
C ILE A 59 1.10 -2.41 -12.08
N PRO A 60 2.14 -3.00 -12.69
CA PRO A 60 2.65 -4.30 -12.23
C PRO A 60 3.25 -4.23 -10.82
N GLN A 61 3.82 -3.09 -10.45
CA GLN A 61 4.39 -2.87 -9.13
C GLN A 61 3.30 -2.79 -8.06
N VAL A 62 2.21 -2.05 -8.31
CA VAL A 62 1.03 -1.99 -7.42
C VAL A 62 0.40 -3.37 -7.23
N LEU A 63 0.25 -4.14 -8.32
CA LEU A 63 -0.34 -5.48 -8.26
C LEU A 63 0.49 -6.43 -7.38
N SER A 64 1.81 -6.28 -7.37
CA SER A 64 2.70 -7.02 -6.47
C SER A 64 2.60 -6.56 -5.02
N GLN A 65 2.42 -5.26 -4.79
CA GLN A 65 2.24 -4.67 -3.45
C GLN A 65 0.91 -5.07 -2.81
N LEU A 66 -0.16 -5.24 -3.60
CA LEU A 66 -1.45 -5.73 -3.11
C LEU A 66 -1.36 -7.13 -2.47
N ARG A 67 -0.40 -7.97 -2.89
CA ARG A 67 -0.12 -9.25 -2.23
C ARG A 67 0.61 -9.08 -0.89
N GLN A 68 1.31 -7.96 -0.72
CA GLN A 68 2.16 -7.64 0.43
C GLN A 68 1.52 -6.65 1.41
N CYS A 69 0.27 -6.21 1.19
CA CYS A 69 -0.53 -5.51 2.19
C CYS A 69 -0.81 -6.43 3.39
N GLY A 70 0.21 -6.62 4.21
CA GLY A 70 0.09 -7.04 5.59
C GLY A 70 -0.38 -5.83 6.38
N ALA A 71 -1.44 -6.00 7.16
CA ALA A 71 -1.80 -5.04 8.18
C ALA A 71 -0.55 -4.77 9.02
N THR A 72 -0.11 -3.51 9.08
CA THR A 72 0.96 -3.15 10.00
C THR A 72 0.38 -3.34 11.40
N ASP A 73 0.94 -4.28 12.17
CA ASP A 73 0.49 -4.54 13.54
C ASP A 73 0.76 -3.31 14.42
N SER A 74 -0.20 -2.39 14.47
CA SER A 74 -0.21 -1.20 15.30
C SER A 74 0.26 -1.45 16.75
N PRO A 75 -0.18 -2.51 17.46
CA PRO A 75 0.29 -2.77 18.82
C PRO A 75 1.77 -3.16 18.89
N ALA A 76 2.32 -3.83 17.88
CA ALA A 76 3.75 -4.16 17.83
C ALA A 76 4.59 -2.89 17.63
N LEU A 77 4.11 -1.97 16.79
CA LEU A 77 4.78 -0.69 16.56
C LEU A 77 4.88 0.16 17.83
N VAL A 78 3.80 0.22 18.62
CA VAL A 78 3.79 0.95 19.91
C VAL A 78 4.82 0.37 20.87
N ARG A 79 4.92 -0.97 20.97
CA ARG A 79 5.92 -1.62 21.83
C ARG A 79 7.34 -1.26 21.42
N ILE A 80 7.63 -1.19 20.11
CA ILE A 80 8.94 -0.79 19.60
C ILE A 80 9.26 0.66 20.01
N VAL A 81 8.31 1.59 19.81
CA VAL A 81 8.52 3.01 20.17
C VAL A 81 8.75 3.18 21.67
N VAL A 82 7.98 2.48 22.51
CA VAL A 82 8.16 2.51 23.97
C VAL A 82 9.51 1.92 24.39
N ALA A 83 9.95 0.83 23.76
CA ALA A 83 11.26 0.23 24.04
C ALA A 83 12.41 1.19 23.67
N LEU A 84 12.32 1.84 22.51
CA LEU A 84 13.29 2.86 22.07
C LEU A 84 13.34 4.05 23.04
N ALA A 85 12.19 4.53 23.51
CA ALA A 85 12.12 5.61 24.49
C ALA A 85 12.73 5.20 25.85
N HIS A 86 12.52 3.96 26.28
CA HIS A 86 13.11 3.44 27.51
C HIS A 86 14.64 3.33 27.41
N MET A 87 15.15 2.83 26.29
CA MET A 87 16.60 2.77 26.01
C MET A 87 17.23 4.15 25.96
N ALA A 88 16.61 5.12 25.28
CA ALA A 88 17.08 6.51 25.24
C ALA A 88 17.23 7.12 26.63
N ARG A 89 16.33 6.78 27.56
CA ARG A 89 16.34 7.30 28.93
C ARG A 89 17.44 6.70 29.80
N ILE A 90 17.74 5.41 29.64
CA ILE A 90 18.69 4.69 30.50
C ILE A 90 20.10 4.72 29.93
N GLU A 91 20.24 4.37 28.66
CA GLU A 91 21.54 4.19 28.00
C GLU A 91 21.99 5.45 27.23
N GLY A 92 21.08 6.41 27.04
CA GLY A 92 21.36 7.67 26.35
C GLY A 92 21.22 7.57 24.83
N MET A 93 21.72 8.59 24.12
CA MET A 93 21.51 8.74 22.67
C MET A 93 22.42 7.84 21.82
N LEU A 94 23.57 7.43 22.38
CA LEU A 94 24.54 6.51 21.76
C LEU A 94 24.00 5.08 21.56
N SER A 95 23.05 4.64 22.39
CA SER A 95 22.42 3.34 22.21
C SER A 95 21.48 3.33 21.01
N LEU A 96 20.76 4.44 20.78
CA LEU A 96 19.88 4.58 19.62
C LEU A 96 20.65 4.53 18.31
N GLU A 97 21.84 5.14 18.25
CA GLU A 97 22.70 5.13 17.07
C GLU A 97 23.13 3.71 16.66
N ARG A 98 23.43 2.84 17.64
CA ARG A 98 23.80 1.43 17.40
C ARG A 98 22.63 0.58 16.89
N LEU A 99 21.40 0.97 17.23
CA LEU A 99 20.17 0.27 16.86
C LEU A 99 19.60 0.73 15.52
N LEU A 100 20.00 1.89 14.99
CA LEU A 100 19.60 2.39 13.68
C LEU A 100 19.63 1.36 12.54
N PRO A 101 20.70 0.55 12.35
CA PRO A 101 20.75 -0.46 11.29
C PRO A 101 19.70 -1.57 11.44
N ASP A 102 19.25 -1.87 12.66
CA ASP A 102 18.31 -2.96 12.96
C ASP A 102 16.84 -2.53 12.79
N ILE A 103 16.56 -1.22 12.72
CA ILE A 103 15.20 -0.70 12.54
C ILE A 103 14.74 -0.94 11.10
N LYS A 104 13.90 -1.96 10.89
CA LYS A 104 13.38 -2.33 9.55
C LYS A 104 12.51 -1.26 8.90
N ASN A 105 11.77 -0.48 9.69
CA ASN A 105 10.88 0.56 9.18
C ASN A 105 11.66 1.83 8.85
N ALA A 106 11.74 2.19 7.56
CA ALA A 106 12.49 3.35 7.07
C ALA A 106 12.00 4.68 7.66
N PHE A 107 10.67 4.85 7.84
CA PHE A 107 10.10 6.06 8.43
C PHE A 107 10.47 6.20 9.91
N LEU A 108 10.39 5.10 10.67
CA LEU A 108 10.78 5.11 12.09
C LEU A 108 12.29 5.36 12.26
N ARG A 109 13.12 4.72 11.42
CA ARG A 109 14.57 4.93 11.41
C ARG A 109 14.91 6.39 11.18
N ARG A 110 14.25 7.04 10.21
CA ARG A 110 14.47 8.45 9.90
C ARG A 110 14.13 9.36 11.08
N GLY A 111 13.03 9.10 11.78
CA GLY A 111 12.68 9.83 13.00
C GLY A 111 13.73 9.67 14.10
N VAL A 112 14.27 8.46 14.29
CA VAL A 112 15.32 8.18 15.28
C VAL A 112 16.64 8.87 14.91
N GLU A 113 17.04 8.87 13.63
CA GLU A 113 18.23 9.59 13.14
C GLU A 113 18.16 11.08 13.49
N LEU A 114 17.02 11.73 13.23
CA LEU A 114 16.84 13.16 13.52
C LEU A 114 16.92 13.49 15.02
N VAL A 115 16.51 12.55 15.87
CA VAL A 115 16.66 12.65 17.33
C VAL A 115 18.12 12.51 17.74
N VAL A 116 18.85 11.54 17.18
CA VAL A 116 20.29 11.34 17.43
C VAL A 116 21.11 12.54 16.97
N ASP A 117 20.72 13.16 15.85
CA ASP A 117 21.31 14.40 15.32
C ASP A 117 21.01 15.64 16.19
N GLY A 118 20.21 15.50 17.25
CA GLY A 118 19.90 16.58 18.20
C GLY A 118 19.01 17.68 17.63
N LYS A 119 18.20 17.39 16.60
CA LYS A 119 17.27 18.38 16.03
C LYS A 119 16.17 18.73 17.05
N PRO A 120 15.69 19.99 17.09
CA PRO A 120 14.59 20.36 17.97
C PRO A 120 13.30 19.64 17.55
N SER A 121 12.47 19.29 18.54
CA SER A 121 11.24 18.51 18.35
C SER A 121 10.29 19.10 17.29
N GLN A 122 10.22 20.41 17.20
CA GLN A 122 9.38 21.12 16.25
C GLN A 122 9.83 20.89 14.80
N VAL A 123 11.13 20.92 14.54
CA VAL A 123 11.70 20.65 13.21
C VAL A 123 11.56 19.17 12.84
N ILE A 124 11.77 18.26 13.81
CA ILE A 124 11.55 16.83 13.59
C ILE A 124 10.11 16.57 13.14
N ARG A 125 9.16 17.20 13.83
CA ARG A 125 7.74 17.09 13.51
C ARG A 125 7.43 17.61 12.11
N GLU A 126 7.91 18.80 11.76
CA GLU A 126 7.70 19.37 10.41
C GLU A 126 8.26 18.48 9.30
N ILE A 127 9.47 17.92 9.50
CA ILE A 127 10.09 17.01 8.53
C ILE A 127 9.24 15.74 8.36
N LEU A 128 8.88 15.08 9.48
CA LEU A 128 8.12 13.83 9.43
C LEU A 128 6.70 14.03 8.91
N GLU A 129 6.04 15.15 9.23
CA GLU A 129 4.74 15.51 8.67
C GLU A 129 4.84 15.76 7.16
N THR A 130 5.89 16.44 6.71
CA THR A 130 6.13 16.67 5.27
C THR A 130 6.41 15.37 4.54
N GLU A 131 7.23 14.48 5.10
CA GLU A 131 7.47 13.16 4.53
C GLU A 131 6.18 12.34 4.46
N MET A 132 5.36 12.37 5.50
CA MET A 132 4.07 11.69 5.55
C MET A 132 3.13 12.19 4.44
N LEU A 133 3.04 13.50 4.25
CA LEU A 133 2.27 14.10 3.15
C LEU A 133 2.81 13.66 1.78
N ALA A 134 4.13 13.63 1.60
CA ALA A 134 4.75 13.15 0.36
C ALA A 134 4.47 11.66 0.11
N TYR A 135 4.44 10.82 1.16
CA TYR A 135 4.03 9.42 1.07
C TYR A 135 2.58 9.29 0.64
N TYR A 136 1.66 10.03 1.25
CA TYR A 136 0.24 10.02 0.86
C TYR A 136 0.04 10.50 -0.57
N GLN A 137 0.76 11.54 -1.00
CA GLN A 137 0.67 12.06 -2.35
C GLN A 137 1.21 11.07 -3.40
N LYS A 138 2.30 10.35 -3.07
CA LYS A 138 2.80 9.24 -3.91
C LYS A 138 1.79 8.10 -3.98
N ALA A 139 1.16 7.75 -2.86
CA ALA A 139 0.12 6.71 -2.84
C ALA A 139 -1.14 7.12 -3.62
N ALA A 140 -1.45 8.41 -3.70
CA ALA A 140 -2.62 8.93 -4.43
C ALA A 140 -2.37 9.18 -5.93
N THR A 141 -1.11 9.23 -6.36
CA THR A 141 -0.72 9.45 -7.77
C THR A 141 -0.32 8.17 -8.51
N VAL A 142 -0.33 7.05 -7.79
CA VAL A 142 -0.13 5.69 -8.29
C VAL A 142 -1.49 5.01 -8.43
#